data_AF-A0A838F2J7-F1
#
_entry.id   AF-A0A838F2J7-F1
#
_cell.length_a   1.000
_cell.length_b   1.000
_cell.length_c   1.000
_cell.angle_alpha   90.00
_cell.angle_beta   90.00
_cell.angle_gamma   90.00
#
_symmetry.space_group_name_H-M   'P 1'
#
loop_
_entity.id
_entity.type
_entity.pdbx_description
1 polymer ?
#
loop_
_entity_poly.entity_id
_entity_poly.type
_entity_poly.pdbx_seq_one_letter_code
_entity_poly.pdbx_strand_id
1 'polypeptide(L)'
;MSNEILPLFILTTGGTIEKIYDEFEGSLQNKDTIVKNKILQKLRLPYTEIQVKQIMAKDSLVMDDKDRSSILESIKTYARFGNPIVVLHGTDTMDLTSKFCFDNFKDVSVPVVFTGAMKPLGFDDSDAAQNV
;
A
#
# COMPACT_ATOMS: atom_id res chain seq x y z
N MET A 1 -23.25 20.91 6.23
CA MET A 1 -22.38 19.98 5.48
C MET A 1 -22.30 18.72 6.33
N SER A 2 -22.74 17.57 5.81
CA SER A 2 -22.61 16.30 6.51
C SER A 2 -21.14 15.89 6.49
N ASN A 3 -20.55 15.72 7.67
CA ASN A 3 -19.19 15.23 7.84
C ASN A 3 -19.21 13.69 7.75
N GLU A 4 -19.45 13.18 6.55
CA GLU A 4 -19.47 11.74 6.29
C GLU A 4 -18.05 11.18 6.30
N ILE A 5 -17.86 10.04 6.96
CA ILE A 5 -16.58 9.34 7.00
C ILE A 5 -16.42 8.59 5.68
N LEU A 6 -15.37 8.90 4.92
CA LEU A 6 -15.04 8.25 3.66
C LEU A 6 -14.03 7.13 3.89
N PRO A 7 -14.37 5.86 3.61
CA PRO A 7 -13.42 4.77 3.76
C PRO A 7 -12.37 4.78 2.62
N LEU A 8 -11.14 4.38 2.94
CA LEU A 8 -10.03 4.21 2.01
C LEU A 8 -9.31 2.90 2.30
N PHE A 9 -9.06 2.08 1.29
CA PHE A 9 -8.22 0.90 1.43
C PHE A 9 -6.78 1.23 1.06
N ILE A 10 -5.84 0.79 1.90
CA ILE A 10 -4.41 0.75 1.57
C ILE A 10 -4.00 -0.71 1.47
N LEU A 11 -3.61 -1.15 0.29
CA LEU A 11 -3.11 -2.50 0.04
C LEU A 11 -1.59 -2.51 0.02
N THR A 12 -0.94 -3.35 0.81
CA THR A 12 0.54 -3.39 0.89
C THR A 12 1.10 -4.67 0.28
N THR A 13 2.21 -4.56 -0.44
CA THR A 13 2.84 -5.69 -1.16
C THR A 13 4.27 -6.02 -0.69
N GLY A 14 4.84 -5.27 0.27
CA GLY A 14 6.22 -5.41 0.78
C GLY A 14 7.13 -4.25 0.33
N GLY A 15 8.47 -4.28 0.45
CA GLY A 15 9.42 -5.08 1.25
C GLY A 15 10.63 -4.23 1.74
N THR A 16 10.52 -2.90 1.59
CA THR A 16 11.57 -1.93 1.96
C THR A 16 11.01 -0.83 2.87
N ILE A 17 9.77 -0.37 2.66
CA ILE A 17 9.05 0.53 3.59
C ILE A 17 8.91 -0.08 5.02
N GLU A 18 9.05 -1.41 5.15
CA GLU A 18 8.92 -2.16 6.42
C GLU A 18 10.22 -2.83 6.90
N LYS A 19 11.37 -2.54 6.29
CA LYS A 19 12.67 -2.94 6.84
C LYS A 19 13.05 -1.98 7.97
N ILE A 20 12.54 -2.22 9.17
CA ILE A 20 13.25 -1.76 10.38
C ILE A 20 14.28 -2.86 10.64
N TYR A 21 15.55 -2.56 10.39
CA TYR A 21 16.64 -3.41 10.83
C TYR A 21 16.72 -3.23 12.35
N ASP A 22 16.11 -4.14 13.10
CA ASP A 22 16.22 -4.18 14.55
C ASP A 22 17.44 -5.05 14.89
N GLU A 23 18.59 -4.39 15.13
CA GLU A 23 19.83 -5.07 15.51
C GLU A 23 19.78 -5.66 16.93
N PHE A 24 18.72 -5.39 17.71
CA PHE A 24 18.71 -5.67 19.14
C PHE A 24 17.56 -6.57 19.64
N GLU A 25 16.33 -6.51 19.11
CA GLU A 25 15.19 -7.13 19.82
C GLU A 25 14.56 -8.40 19.22
N GLY A 26 14.90 -8.83 18.00
CA GLY A 26 14.44 -10.12 17.48
C GLY A 26 12.91 -10.37 17.52
N SER A 27 12.09 -9.31 17.59
CA SER A 27 10.63 -9.42 17.67
C SER A 27 9.95 -8.83 16.43
N LEU A 28 9.10 -9.64 15.79
CA LEU A 28 8.25 -9.22 14.67
C LEU A 28 7.06 -8.41 15.21
N GLN A 29 7.14 -7.08 15.18
CA GLN A 29 5.94 -6.25 15.38
C GLN A 29 4.98 -6.42 14.18
N ASN A 30 3.67 -6.44 14.45
CA ASN A 30 2.63 -6.59 13.42
C ASN A 30 2.77 -5.51 12.34
N LYS A 31 2.93 -5.94 11.08
CA LYS A 31 3.30 -5.10 9.93
C LYS A 31 2.27 -4.00 9.61
N ASP A 32 0.99 -4.25 9.86
CA ASP A 32 -0.11 -3.25 9.78
C ASP A 32 0.18 -1.97 10.60
N THR A 33 1.04 -2.08 11.61
CA THR A 33 1.35 -1.02 12.56
C THR A 33 2.30 0.03 12.00
N ILE A 34 3.16 -0.29 11.04
CA ILE A 34 4.25 0.61 10.60
C ILE A 34 3.70 1.79 9.78
N VAL A 35 2.95 1.50 8.71
CA VAL A 35 2.30 2.55 7.89
C VAL A 35 1.37 3.39 8.76
N LYS A 36 0.60 2.73 9.62
CA LYS A 36 -0.32 3.39 10.55
C LYS A 36 0.41 4.33 11.52
N ASN A 37 1.49 3.88 12.16
CA ASN A 37 2.18 4.64 13.19
C ASN A 37 3.12 5.71 12.63
N LYS A 38 3.79 5.46 11.49
CA LYS A 38 4.79 6.39 10.96
C LYS A 38 4.22 7.44 10.00
N ILE A 39 3.18 7.08 9.23
CA ILE A 39 2.57 7.99 8.25
C ILE A 39 1.20 8.44 8.77
N LEU A 40 0.26 7.51 8.96
CA LEU A 40 -1.15 7.88 9.16
C LEU A 40 -1.39 8.68 10.45
N GLN A 41 -0.65 8.40 11.53
CA GLN A 41 -0.73 9.20 12.77
C GLN A 41 -0.32 10.66 12.59
N LYS A 42 0.51 10.98 11.58
CA LYS A 42 0.94 12.35 11.28
C LYS A 42 -0.04 13.09 10.36
N LEU A 43 -0.95 12.38 9.70
CA LEU A 43 -1.95 12.95 8.81
C LEU A 43 -3.19 13.37 9.59
N ARG A 44 -3.71 14.57 9.30
CA ARG A 44 -4.97 15.04 9.88
C ARG A 44 -6.12 14.79 8.91
N LEU A 45 -6.70 13.59 8.99
CA LEU A 45 -7.78 13.13 8.12
C LEU A 45 -9.07 12.83 8.93
N PRO A 46 -9.77 13.86 9.46
CA PRO A 46 -10.88 13.66 10.39
C PRO A 46 -12.13 13.00 9.77
N TYR A 47 -12.19 12.89 8.44
CA TYR A 47 -13.32 12.34 7.69
C TYR A 47 -12.89 11.19 6.79
N THR A 48 -11.79 10.51 7.13
CA THR A 48 -11.28 9.38 6.37
C THR A 48 -11.04 8.20 7.29
N GLU A 49 -11.66 7.06 6.98
CA GLU A 49 -11.36 5.79 7.66
C GLU A 49 -10.40 4.98 6.79
N ILE A 50 -9.16 4.82 7.26
CA ILE A 50 -8.15 4.09 6.51
C ILE A 50 -8.08 2.64 7.01
N GLN A 51 -8.24 1.71 6.07
CA GLN A 51 -8.10 0.28 6.31
C GLN A 51 -6.89 -0.26 5.55
N VAL A 52 -5.84 -0.60 6.28
CA VAL A 52 -4.62 -1.22 5.73
C VAL A 52 -4.84 -2.73 5.61
N LYS A 53 -4.47 -3.30 4.46
CA LYS A 53 -4.56 -4.74 4.16
C LYS A 53 -3.28 -5.21 3.51
N GLN A 54 -2.61 -6.15 4.15
CA GLN A 54 -1.41 -6.77 3.59
C GLN A 54 -1.79 -7.84 2.56
N ILE A 55 -1.31 -7.68 1.32
CA ILE A 55 -1.39 -8.70 0.28
C ILE A 55 -0.20 -9.65 0.40
N MET A 56 1.01 -9.10 0.53
CA MET A 56 2.26 -9.87 0.66
C MET A 56 3.38 -9.00 1.27
N ALA A 57 4.58 -9.57 1.41
CA ALA A 57 5.79 -8.87 1.82
C ALA A 57 6.98 -9.28 0.93
N LYS A 58 7.01 -8.78 -0.30
CA LYS A 58 7.99 -9.15 -1.32
C LYS A 58 8.70 -7.91 -1.87
N ASP A 59 9.97 -8.05 -2.22
CA ASP A 59 10.70 -7.03 -2.98
C ASP A 59 10.19 -7.03 -4.43
N SER A 60 9.92 -5.85 -4.99
CA SER A 60 9.39 -5.69 -6.35
C SER A 60 10.27 -6.34 -7.42
N LEU A 61 11.59 -6.40 -7.21
CA LEU A 61 12.53 -7.01 -8.16
C LEU A 61 12.34 -8.52 -8.32
N VAL A 62 11.78 -9.19 -7.32
CA VAL A 62 11.54 -10.65 -7.34
C VAL A 62 10.07 -10.99 -7.58
N MET A 63 9.21 -9.99 -7.84
CA MET A 63 7.80 -10.24 -8.15
C MET A 63 7.60 -10.88 -9.52
N ASP A 64 6.82 -11.96 -9.54
CA ASP A 64 6.41 -12.68 -10.73
C ASP A 64 4.92 -12.42 -11.05
N ASP A 65 4.43 -13.04 -12.13
CA ASP A 65 3.06 -12.83 -12.59
C ASP A 65 1.98 -13.40 -11.65
N LYS A 66 2.34 -14.35 -10.78
CA LYS A 66 1.43 -14.84 -9.75
C LYS A 66 1.26 -13.78 -8.67
N ASP A 67 2.34 -13.11 -8.28
CA ASP A 67 2.27 -11.99 -7.33
C ASP A 67 1.40 -10.86 -7.91
N ARG A 68 1.60 -10.50 -9.19
CA ARG A 68 0.77 -9.48 -9.88
C ARG A 68 -0.70 -9.89 -9.94
N SER A 69 -0.97 -11.17 -10.16
CA SER A 69 -2.33 -11.72 -10.12
C SER A 69 -2.95 -11.61 -8.72
N SER A 70 -2.19 -11.88 -7.66
CA SER A 70 -2.67 -11.68 -6.28
C SER A 70 -2.99 -10.22 -5.96
N ILE A 71 -2.21 -9.27 -6.49
CA ILE A 71 -2.47 -7.83 -6.37
C ILE A 71 -3.77 -7.47 -7.10
N LEU A 72 -3.93 -7.93 -8.35
CA LEU A 72 -5.13 -7.72 -9.15
C LEU A 72 -6.40 -8.24 -8.45
N GLU A 73 -6.37 -9.48 -7.95
CA GLU A 73 -7.53 -10.08 -7.29
C GLU A 73 -7.88 -9.38 -5.97
N SER A 74 -6.87 -8.85 -5.26
CA SER A 74 -7.08 -8.01 -4.09
C SER A 74 -7.77 -6.69 -4.48
N ILE A 75 -7.29 -6.01 -5.52
CA ILE A 75 -7.90 -4.77 -6.03
C ILE A 75 -9.36 -5.02 -6.41
N LYS A 76 -9.65 -6.08 -7.19
CA LYS A 76 -11.03 -6.44 -7.57
C LYS A 76 -11.91 -6.69 -6.33
N THR A 77 -11.38 -7.42 -5.35
CA THR A 77 -12.11 -7.74 -4.12
C THR A 77 -12.48 -6.46 -3.35
N TYR A 78 -11.54 -5.55 -3.17
CA TYR A 78 -11.79 -4.32 -2.40
C TYR A 78 -12.55 -3.25 -3.19
N ALA A 79 -12.45 -3.23 -4.52
CA ALA A 79 -13.20 -2.31 -5.36
C ALA A 79 -14.72 -2.52 -5.25
N ARG A 80 -15.16 -3.76 -4.94
CA ARG A 80 -16.59 -4.09 -4.74
C ARG A 80 -17.25 -3.34 -3.58
N PHE A 81 -16.47 -2.80 -2.63
CA PHE A 81 -17.00 -1.98 -1.55
C PHE A 81 -17.28 -0.53 -1.99
N GLY A 82 -16.89 -0.13 -3.21
CA GLY A 82 -17.11 1.23 -3.71
C GLY A 82 -16.15 2.28 -3.15
N ASN A 83 -15.10 1.86 -2.43
CA ASN A 83 -14.13 2.76 -1.81
C ASN A 83 -12.84 2.88 -2.64
N PRO A 84 -12.17 4.04 -2.65
CA PRO A 84 -10.87 4.21 -3.28
C PRO A 84 -9.80 3.28 -2.68
N ILE A 85 -8.79 2.98 -3.49
CA ILE A 85 -7.70 2.07 -3.14
C ILE A 85 -6.35 2.73 -3.43
N VAL A 86 -5.44 2.68 -2.47
CA VAL A 86 -4.02 2.94 -2.66
C VAL A 86 -3.26 1.62 -2.56
N VAL A 87 -2.38 1.34 -3.50
CA VAL A 87 -1.51 0.16 -3.49
C VAL A 87 -0.09 0.62 -3.22
N LEU A 88 0.46 0.24 -2.06
CA LEU A 88 1.86 0.45 -1.71
C LEU A 88 2.71 -0.67 -2.33
N HIS A 89 3.61 -0.28 -3.21
CA HIS A 89 4.43 -1.18 -4.02
C HIS A 89 5.88 -0.69 -4.06
N GLY A 90 6.82 -1.64 -4.21
CA GLY A 90 8.22 -1.30 -4.47
C GLY A 90 8.38 -0.62 -5.83
N THR A 91 9.31 0.34 -5.95
CA THR A 91 9.38 1.21 -7.13
C THR A 91 9.94 0.52 -8.37
N ASP A 92 10.76 -0.52 -8.22
CA ASP A 92 11.50 -1.13 -9.34
C ASP A 92 10.62 -1.76 -10.42
N THR A 93 9.46 -2.30 -10.06
CA THR A 93 8.55 -2.99 -11.01
C THR A 93 7.10 -2.54 -10.89
N MET A 94 6.87 -1.37 -10.27
CA MET A 94 5.53 -0.80 -10.08
C MET A 94 4.79 -0.55 -11.39
N ASP A 95 5.52 -0.09 -12.42
CA ASP A 95 5.03 0.12 -13.77
C ASP A 95 4.52 -1.18 -14.41
N LEU A 96 5.27 -2.28 -14.25
CA LEU A 96 4.88 -3.60 -14.75
C LEU A 96 3.61 -4.09 -14.07
N THR A 97 3.53 -3.98 -12.74
CA THR A 97 2.37 -4.42 -11.96
C THR A 97 1.14 -3.56 -12.25
N SER A 98 1.28 -2.24 -12.29
CA SER A 98 0.16 -1.33 -12.59
C SER A 98 -0.37 -1.53 -14.01
N LYS A 99 0.52 -1.71 -15.00
CA LYS A 99 0.14 -2.08 -16.37
C LYS A 99 -0.60 -3.41 -16.41
N PHE A 100 -0.09 -4.45 -15.75
CA PHE A 100 -0.75 -5.76 -15.66
C PHE A 100 -2.17 -5.62 -15.10
N CYS A 101 -2.34 -4.85 -14.01
CA CYS A 101 -3.66 -4.63 -13.42
C CYS A 101 -4.59 -3.85 -14.35
N PHE A 102 -4.11 -2.77 -14.96
CA PHE A 102 -4.86 -1.98 -15.92
C PHE A 102 -5.32 -2.81 -17.11
N ASP A 103 -4.48 -3.72 -17.61
CA ASP A 103 -4.80 -4.57 -18.76
C ASP A 103 -5.83 -5.66 -18.42
N ASN A 104 -5.89 -6.11 -17.17
CA ASN A 104 -6.75 -7.20 -16.73
C ASN A 104 -7.97 -6.77 -15.87
N PHE A 105 -8.18 -5.47 -15.63
CA PHE A 105 -9.35 -4.94 -14.94
C PHE A 105 -9.82 -3.60 -15.55
N LYS A 106 -10.63 -3.69 -16.59
CA LYS A 106 -11.07 -2.54 -17.41
C LYS A 106 -12.32 -1.83 -16.87
N ASP A 107 -13.12 -2.52 -16.08
CA ASP A 107 -14.40 -2.07 -15.52
C ASP A 107 -14.29 -1.61 -14.06
N VAL A 108 -13.11 -1.14 -13.65
CA VAL A 108 -12.88 -0.64 -12.31
C VAL A 108 -13.77 0.57 -12.00
N SER A 109 -14.57 0.47 -10.94
CA SER A 109 -15.57 1.47 -10.56
C SER A 109 -15.05 2.51 -9.56
N VAL A 110 -13.84 2.32 -9.04
CA VAL A 110 -13.23 3.15 -8.00
C VAL A 110 -11.82 3.60 -8.41
N PRO A 111 -11.30 4.71 -7.87
CA PRO A 111 -9.90 5.07 -8.07
C PRO A 111 -8.96 4.02 -7.46
N VAL A 112 -7.94 3.62 -8.23
CA VAL A 112 -6.84 2.76 -7.77
C VAL A 112 -5.52 3.47 -8.06
N VAL A 113 -4.79 3.82 -7.01
CA VAL A 113 -3.52 4.56 -7.12
C VAL A 113 -2.38 3.68 -6.66
N PHE A 114 -1.38 3.49 -7.51
CA PHE A 114 -0.13 2.85 -7.13
C PHE A 114 0.86 3.91 -6.65
N THR A 115 1.50 3.66 -5.52
CA THR A 115 2.55 4.53 -4.99
C THR A 115 3.60 3.69 -4.27
N GLY A 116 4.74 4.31 -4.00
CA GLY A 116 5.89 3.69 -3.36
C GLY A 116 6.84 4.76 -2.84
N ALA A 117 8.01 4.33 -2.40
CA ALA A 117 9.05 5.25 -1.94
C ALA A 117 10.41 4.75 -2.41
N MET A 118 11.25 5.67 -2.90
CA MET A 118 12.63 5.34 -3.24
C MET A 118 13.46 5.07 -1.98
N LYS A 119 13.13 5.74 -0.87
CA LYS A 119 13.77 5.52 0.43
C LYS A 119 12.79 4.85 1.41
N PRO A 120 13.21 3.77 2.09
CA PRO A 120 12.42 3.14 3.13
C PRO A 120 11.93 4.11 4.21
N LEU A 121 10.73 3.87 4.74
CA LEU A 121 10.13 4.63 5.84
C LEU A 121 10.92 4.56 7.16
N GLY A 122 11.97 3.72 7.21
CA GLY A 122 12.97 3.68 8.27
C GLY A 122 13.83 4.93 8.37
N PHE A 123 14.02 5.67 7.27
CA PHE A 123 14.94 6.81 7.18
C PHE A 123 14.21 8.15 7.38
N ASP A 124 14.88 9.09 8.05
CA ASP A 124 14.33 10.42 8.35
C ASP A 124 14.06 11.27 7.10
N ASP A 125 14.80 11.02 6.01
CA ASP A 125 14.68 11.71 4.72
C ASP A 125 13.92 10.88 3.67
N SER A 126 13.06 9.95 4.13
CA SER A 126 12.20 9.14 3.28
C SER A 126 11.10 9.95 2.61
N ASP A 127 10.89 9.68 1.32
CA ASP A 127 9.78 10.22 0.52
C ASP A 127 8.44 9.51 0.79
N ALA A 128 8.44 8.42 1.55
CA ALA A 128 7.25 7.60 1.80
C ALA A 128 6.09 8.38 2.44
N ALA A 129 6.37 9.30 3.37
CA ALA A 129 5.32 10.07 4.04
C ALA A 129 4.66 11.13 3.12
N GLN A 130 5.34 11.56 2.05
CA GLN A 130 4.80 12.50 1.09
C GLN A 130 4.03 11.79 -0.03
N ASN A 131 4.48 10.59 -0.43
CA ASN A 131 3.91 9.82 -1.53
C ASN A 131 2.62 9.06 -1.15
N VAL A 132 2.37 8.86 0.15
CA VAL A 132 1.22 8.15 0.72
C VAL A 132 0.24 9.14 1.33
#